data_AF-A0A953R9F5-F1
#
_entry.id   AF-A0A953R9F5-F1
#
_cell.length_a   1.000
_cell.length_b   1.000
_cell.length_c   1.000
_cell.angle_alpha   90.00
_cell.angle_beta   90.00
_cell.angle_gamma   90.00
#
_symmetry.space_group_name_H-M   'P 1'
#
loop_
_entity.id
_entity.type
_entity.pdbx_description
1 polymer ?
#
loop_
_entity_poly.entity_id
_entity_poly.type
_entity_poly.pdbx_seq_one_letter_code
_entity_poly.pdbx_strand_id
1 'polypeptide(L)'
;MKQEASFFEGKEPALIYIAKRLNDALRLESIFAEAGLDYGVEADEYRGGVVFRTVRAGAFFYVLPEIVGAAHEIMLRNGYKPYEGKLTEIPEA
;
A
#
# COMPACT_ATOMS: atom_id res chain seq x y z
N MET A 1 3.87 -12.74 -2.81
CA MET A 1 3.74 -12.44 -4.25
C MET A 1 2.59 -11.43 -4.45
N LYS A 2 2.48 -10.76 -5.61
CA LYS A 2 1.32 -9.89 -5.87
C LYS A 2 0.06 -10.74 -6.03
N GLN A 3 -1.01 -10.35 -5.36
CA GLN A 3 -2.30 -11.04 -5.34
C GLN A 3 -3.39 -10.19 -6.02
N GLU A 4 -4.32 -10.88 -6.69
CA GLU A 4 -5.49 -10.29 -7.32
C GLU A 4 -6.57 -9.94 -6.28
N ALA A 5 -7.53 -9.08 -6.63
CA ALA A 5 -8.59 -8.63 -5.72
C ALA A 5 -9.40 -9.81 -5.10
N SER A 6 -9.62 -10.89 -5.83
CA SER A 6 -10.33 -12.08 -5.36
C SER A 6 -9.63 -12.80 -4.20
N PHE A 7 -8.31 -12.63 -4.03
CA PHE A 7 -7.58 -13.18 -2.88
C PHE A 7 -8.02 -12.57 -1.55
N PHE A 8 -8.53 -11.34 -1.61
CA PHE A 8 -9.01 -10.56 -0.47
C PHE A 8 -10.53 -10.68 -0.29
N GLU A 9 -11.23 -11.41 -1.16
CA GLU A 9 -12.68 -11.56 -1.07
C GLU A 9 -13.11 -12.20 0.26
N GLY A 10 -14.10 -11.59 0.91
CA GLY A 10 -14.56 -12.03 2.24
C GLY A 10 -13.59 -11.75 3.39
N LYS A 11 -12.50 -11.02 3.14
CA LYS A 11 -11.56 -10.54 4.14
C LYS A 11 -11.50 -9.02 4.11
N GLU A 12 -11.13 -8.40 5.23
CA GLU A 12 -10.88 -6.97 5.31
C GLU A 12 -9.37 -6.73 5.17
N PRO A 13 -8.85 -6.46 3.96
CA PRO A 13 -7.43 -6.17 3.79
C PRO A 13 -7.01 -4.91 4.54
N ALA A 14 -5.81 -4.93 5.12
CA ALA A 14 -5.21 -3.78 5.78
C ALA A 14 -4.33 -3.01 4.80
N LEU A 15 -4.58 -1.71 4.67
CA LEU A 15 -3.70 -0.78 3.96
C LEU A 15 -2.41 -0.62 4.78
N ILE A 16 -1.26 -0.85 4.14
CA ILE A 16 0.05 -0.75 4.81
C ILE A 16 0.95 0.33 4.20
N TYR A 17 0.66 0.80 2.98
CA TYR A 17 1.44 1.86 2.34
C TYR A 17 0.70 2.53 1.20
N ILE A 18 0.95 3.83 1.00
CA ILE A 18 0.52 4.58 -0.19
C ILE A 18 1.76 5.16 -0.87
N ALA A 19 2.14 4.59 -2.00
CA ALA A 19 3.24 5.09 -2.82
C ALA A 19 2.77 6.25 -3.69
N LYS A 20 3.34 7.44 -3.50
CA LYS A 20 3.03 8.65 -4.29
C LYS A 20 3.83 8.74 -5.60
N ARG A 21 4.79 7.83 -5.81
CA ARG A 21 5.69 7.78 -6.97
C ARG A 21 5.81 6.34 -7.46
N LEU A 22 5.84 6.16 -8.78
CA LEU A 22 5.96 4.84 -9.40
C LEU A 22 7.23 4.10 -8.94
N ASN A 23 8.37 4.80 -8.85
CA ASN A 23 9.62 4.19 -8.38
C ASN A 23 9.52 3.65 -6.94
N ASP A 24 8.79 4.35 -6.06
CA ASP A 24 8.63 3.91 -4.68
C ASP A 24 7.76 2.64 -4.62
N ALA A 25 6.73 2.57 -5.46
CA ALA A 25 5.86 1.41 -5.60
C ALA A 25 6.63 0.19 -6.14
N LEU A 26 7.34 0.34 -7.27
CA LEU A 26 8.11 -0.75 -7.89
C LEU A 26 9.18 -1.32 -6.96
N ARG A 27 9.84 -0.45 -6.19
CA ARG A 27 10.82 -0.88 -5.20
C ARG A 27 10.16 -1.66 -4.06
N LEU A 28 9.00 -1.22 -3.56
CA LEU A 28 8.28 -1.93 -2.50
C LEU A 28 7.76 -3.29 -2.97
N GLU A 29 7.24 -3.36 -4.20
CA GLU A 29 6.85 -4.64 -4.82
C GLU A 29 8.02 -5.63 -4.89
N SER A 30 9.20 -5.16 -5.30
CA SER A 30 10.40 -5.99 -5.37
C SER A 30 10.80 -6.53 -3.99
N ILE A 31 10.77 -5.69 -2.96
CA ILE A 31 11.06 -6.08 -1.58
C ILE A 31 10.08 -7.15 -1.08
N PHE A 32 8.78 -7.00 -1.34
CA PHE A 32 7.79 -8.00 -0.93
C PHE A 32 7.87 -9.28 -1.73
N ALA A 33 8.16 -9.22 -3.02
CA ALA A 33 8.39 -10.40 -3.85
C ALA A 33 9.60 -11.19 -3.37
N GLU A 34 10.73 -10.52 -3.10
CA GLU A 34 11.95 -11.14 -2.55
C GLU A 34 11.72 -11.75 -1.16
N ALA A 35 10.90 -11.11 -0.32
CA ALA A 35 10.54 -11.62 0.99
C ALA A 35 9.48 -12.74 0.95
N GLY A 36 8.92 -13.05 -0.23
CA GLY A 36 7.83 -14.02 -0.37
C GLY A 36 6.51 -13.58 0.27
N LEU A 37 6.33 -12.29 0.55
CA LEU A 37 5.16 -11.75 1.24
C LEU A 37 4.01 -11.55 0.26
N ASP A 38 2.80 -12.00 0.60
CA ASP A 38 1.60 -11.79 -0.23
C ASP A 38 0.99 -10.41 -0.02
N TYR A 39 0.80 -9.66 -1.11
CA TYR A 39 0.33 -8.28 -1.08
C TYR A 39 -0.59 -7.98 -2.27
N GLY A 40 -1.55 -7.08 -2.07
CA GLY A 40 -2.37 -6.50 -3.12
C GLY A 40 -1.89 -5.08 -3.45
N VAL A 41 -2.04 -4.67 -4.71
CA VAL A 41 -1.74 -3.29 -5.14
C VAL A 41 -2.88 -2.77 -5.98
N GLU A 42 -3.45 -1.64 -5.56
CA GLU A 42 -4.43 -0.89 -6.34
C GLU A 42 -3.82 0.45 -6.75
N ALA A 43 -3.93 0.80 -8.03
CA ALA A 43 -3.58 2.14 -8.50
C ALA A 43 -4.83 3.00 -8.43
N ASP A 44 -4.80 4.08 -7.63
CA ASP A 44 -5.93 5.00 -7.50
C ASP A 44 -5.47 6.46 -7.66
N GLU A 45 -6.39 7.30 -8.15
CA GLU A 45 -6.18 8.72 -8.40
C GLU A 45 -6.69 9.56 -7.23
N TYR A 46 -5.80 10.17 -6.44
CA TYR A 46 -6.22 11.12 -5.40
C TYR A 46 -6.33 12.56 -5.95
N ARG A 47 -7.41 13.26 -5.58
CA ARG A 47 -7.61 14.70 -5.87
C ARG A 47 -7.23 15.54 -4.64
N GLY A 48 -6.11 16.25 -4.69
CA GLY A 48 -5.70 17.18 -3.62
C GLY A 48 -5.45 18.61 -4.13
N GLY A 49 -5.93 19.61 -3.38
CA GLY A 49 -5.54 21.03 -3.48
C GLY A 49 -6.56 22.00 -4.12
N VAL A 50 -6.71 23.18 -3.51
CA VAL A 50 -7.66 24.26 -3.91
C VAL A 50 -7.10 25.18 -5.01
N VAL A 51 -5.79 25.12 -5.33
CA VAL A 51 -5.14 26.09 -6.25
C VAL A 51 -4.54 25.46 -7.52
N PHE A 52 -4.17 24.17 -7.50
CA PHE A 52 -3.68 23.46 -8.69
C PHE A 52 -4.32 22.07 -8.77
N ARG A 53 -5.20 21.85 -9.77
CA ARG A 53 -5.74 20.52 -10.11
C ARG A 53 -4.60 19.65 -10.68
N THR A 54 -3.86 18.96 -9.84
CA THR A 54 -3.00 17.85 -10.28
C THR A 54 -3.55 16.56 -9.69
N VAL A 55 -4.15 15.74 -10.55
CA VAL A 55 -4.50 14.35 -10.21
C VAL A 55 -3.19 13.63 -9.93
N ARG A 56 -2.98 13.16 -8.69
CA ARG A 56 -1.80 12.38 -8.34
C ARG A 56 -2.26 10.94 -8.20
N ALA A 57 -1.93 10.12 -9.20
CA ALA A 57 -2.06 8.68 -9.12
C ALA A 57 -1.08 8.14 -8.06
N GLY A 58 -1.57 7.30 -7.16
CA GLY A 58 -0.80 6.60 -6.14
C GLY A 58 -1.05 5.09 -6.20
N ALA A 59 -0.13 4.30 -5.66
CA ALA A 59 -0.32 2.85 -5.50
C ALA A 59 -0.54 2.51 -4.03
N PHE A 60 -1.66 1.87 -3.75
CA PHE A 60 -2.13 1.48 -2.43
C PHE A 60 -1.79 0.02 -2.22
N PHE A 61 -1.02 -0.25 -1.17
CA PHE A 61 -0.53 -1.58 -0.85
C PHE A 61 -1.35 -2.15 0.30
N TYR A 62 -1.89 -3.34 0.06
CA TYR A 62 -2.74 -4.04 1.00
C TYR A 62 -2.16 -5.40 1.34
N VAL A 63 -2.41 -5.87 2.55
CA VAL A 63 -2.09 -7.22 2.99
C VAL A 63 -3.22 -7.77 3.85
N LEU A 64 -3.23 -9.08 4.09
CA LEU A 64 -4.18 -9.66 5.03
C LEU A 64 -3.84 -9.25 6.47
N PRO A 65 -4.85 -9.04 7.34
CA PRO A 65 -4.63 -8.60 8.73
C PRO A 65 -3.60 -9.45 9.49
N GLU A 66 -3.61 -10.76 9.25
CA GLU A 66 -2.71 -11.73 9.87
C GLU A 66 -1.22 -11.50 9.58
N ILE A 67 -0.87 -10.81 8.49
CA ILE A 67 0.53 -10.60 8.07
C ILE A 67 1.00 -9.14 8.17
N VAL A 68 0.17 -8.23 8.69
CA VAL A 68 0.50 -6.80 8.85
C VAL A 68 1.80 -6.60 9.63
N GLY A 69 1.97 -7.32 10.74
CA GLY A 69 3.18 -7.21 11.56
C GLY A 69 4.46 -7.56 10.78
N ALA A 70 4.41 -8.64 10.00
CA ALA A 70 5.53 -9.06 9.16
C ALA A 70 5.81 -8.06 8.04
N ALA A 71 4.75 -7.55 7.39
CA ALA A 71 4.89 -6.52 6.36
C ALA A 71 5.53 -5.24 6.92
N HIS A 72 5.08 -4.77 8.08
CA HIS A 72 5.63 -3.59 8.74
C HIS A 72 7.11 -3.77 9.08
N GLU A 73 7.49 -4.93 9.59
CA GLU A 73 8.88 -5.22 9.91
C GLU A 73 9.77 -5.20 8.66
N ILE A 74 9.33 -5.84 7.57
CA ILE A 74 10.05 -5.82 6.28
C ILE A 74 10.18 -4.39 5.76
N MET A 75 9.12 -3.59 5.83
CA MET A 75 9.12 -2.20 5.40
C MET A 75 10.11 -1.36 6.20
N LEU A 76 10.07 -1.44 7.54
CA LEU A 76 10.95 -0.68 8.43
C LEU A 76 12.42 -1.02 8.18
N ARG A 77 12.75 -2.31 8.01
CA ARG A 77 14.11 -2.76 7.68
C ARG A 77 14.63 -2.22 6.35
N ASN A 78 13.74 -1.91 5.41
CA ASN A 78 14.06 -1.37 4.09
C ASN A 78 13.90 0.16 3.99
N GLY A 79 13.67 0.86 5.12
CA GLY A 79 13.57 2.31 5.18
C GLY A 79 12.22 2.88 4.75
N TYR A 80 11.18 2.04 4.66
CA TYR A 80 9.81 2.48 4.45
C TYR A 80 9.14 2.76 5.79
N LYS A 81 8.22 3.74 5.79
CA LYS A 81 7.34 4.04 6.92
C LYS A 81 5.96 3.40 6.66
N PRO A 82 5.56 2.37 7.43
CA PRO A 82 4.25 1.77 7.29
C PRO A 82 3.11 2.74 7.62
N TYR A 83 1.96 2.50 7.03
CA TYR A 83 0.71 3.12 7.41
C TYR A 83 0.12 2.37 8.61
N GLU A 84 -0.12 3.08 9.71
CA GLU A 84 -0.66 2.51 10.96
C GLU A 84 -2.11 2.95 11.23
N GLY A 85 -2.74 3.66 10.29
CA GLY A 85 -4.11 4.14 10.44
C GLY A 85 -5.15 3.04 10.21
N LYS A 86 -6.34 3.20 10.82
CA LYS A 86 -7.52 2.41 10.44
C LYS A 86 -8.10 2.96 9.15
N LEU A 87 -8.58 2.09 8.25
CA LEU A 87 -9.26 2.45 6.98
C LEU A 87 -10.57 3.25 7.16
N THR A 88 -10.93 3.65 8.39
CA THR A 88 -12.10 4.49 8.68
C THR A 88 -11.99 5.89 8.07
N GLU A 89 -10.77 6.32 7.73
CA GLU A 89 -10.50 7.57 7.04
C GLU A 89 -9.43 7.26 5.98
N ILE A 90 -9.78 7.36 4.70
CA ILE A 90 -8.75 7.48 3.67
C ILE A 90 -8.03 8.79 4.02
N PRO A 91 -6.72 8.77 4.33
CA PRO A 91 -6.05 9.96 4.82
C PRO A 91 -6.17 11.07 3.77
N GLU A 92 -6.81 12.19 4.14
CA GLU A 92 -6.70 13.41 3.34
C GLU A 92 -5.24 13.86 3.34
N ALA A 93 -4.77 14.19 2.14
CA ALA A 93 -3.36 14.42 1.81
C ALA A 93 -2.64 15.50 2.63
#